data_AF-A0A956LBB5-F1
#
_entry.id   AF-A0A956LBB5-F1
#
_cell.length_a   1.000
_cell.length_b   1.000
_cell.length_c   1.000
_cell.angle_alpha   90.00
_cell.angle_beta   90.00
_cell.angle_gamma   90.00
#
_symmetry.space_group_name_H-M   'P 1'
#
loop_
_entity.id
_entity.type
_entity.pdbx_description
1 polymer ?
#
loop_
_entity_poly.entity_id
_entity_poly.type
_entity_poly.pdbx_seq_one_letter_code
_entity_poly.pdbx_strand_id
1 'polypeptide(L)'
;MEVNRLFTMAPALLMTAPLLIIWLAGIGLAVAFRERHPAASMLAIVAFAMMFANAIAGVYISSLPMTWMDAGMGGDEIGLRLAAIGGARTFASVAAWALLLVALFKRRP
;
A
#
# COMPACT_ATOMS: atom_id res chain seq x y z
N MET A 1 20.51 16.92 -7.37
CA MET A 1 19.15 16.71 -7.93
C MET A 1 18.19 16.00 -6.96
N GLU A 2 18.65 15.36 -5.88
CA GLU A 2 17.77 14.64 -4.93
C GLU A 2 16.82 15.55 -4.13
N VAL A 3 17.26 16.77 -3.80
CA VAL A 3 16.44 17.73 -3.04
C VAL A 3 15.09 18.00 -3.72
N ASN A 4 15.08 18.11 -5.06
CA ASN A 4 13.85 18.38 -5.80
C ASN A 4 12.84 17.22 -5.72
N ARG A 5 13.31 15.97 -5.57
CA ARG A 5 12.44 14.79 -5.49
C ARG A 5 11.62 14.77 -4.19
N LEU A 6 12.25 15.12 -3.05
CA LEU A 6 11.55 15.20 -1.77
C LEU A 6 10.42 16.24 -1.80
N PHE A 7 10.65 17.40 -2.43
CA PHE A 7 9.62 18.43 -2.61
C PHE A 7 8.48 17.97 -3.51
N THR A 8 8.73 17.16 -4.55
CA THR A 8 7.66 16.60 -5.39
C THR A 8 6.86 15.49 -4.71
N MET A 9 7.47 14.73 -3.79
CA MET A 9 6.82 13.62 -3.08
C MET A 9 6.02 14.09 -1.85
N ALA A 10 6.43 15.20 -1.21
CA ALA A 10 5.78 15.70 0.00
C ALA A 10 4.27 15.98 -0.19
N PRO A 11 3.80 16.64 -1.27
CA PRO A 11 2.37 16.84 -1.51
C PRO A 11 1.61 15.53 -1.68
N ALA A 12 2.19 14.54 -2.37
CA ALA A 12 1.58 13.22 -2.57
C ALA A 12 1.46 12.45 -1.23
N LEU A 13 2.46 12.55 -0.36
CA LEU A 13 2.40 11.99 0.99
C LEU A 13 1.35 12.70 1.85
N LEU A 14 1.24 14.03 1.77
CA LEU A 14 0.22 14.79 2.48
C LEU A 14 -1.20 14.40 2.06
N MET A 15 -1.43 14.21 0.75
CA MET A 15 -2.73 13.75 0.25
C MET A 15 -3.06 12.31 0.66
N THR A 16 -2.04 11.45 0.81
CA THR A 16 -2.22 10.06 1.25
C THR A 16 -2.15 9.89 2.77
N ALA A 17 -1.79 10.93 3.52
CA ALA A 17 -1.60 10.88 4.97
C ALA A 17 -2.85 10.40 5.74
N PRO A 18 -4.09 10.84 5.45
CA PRO A 18 -5.27 10.33 6.14
C PRO A 18 -5.42 8.81 6.00
N LEU A 19 -5.14 8.29 4.81
CA LEU A 19 -5.21 6.86 4.53
C LEU A 19 -4.12 6.09 5.29
N LEU A 20 -2.89 6.62 5.35
CA LEU A 20 -1.79 6.01 6.11
C LEU A 20 -2.09 5.97 7.61
N ILE A 21 -2.70 7.03 8.15
CA ILE A 21 -3.12 7.09 9.56
C ILE A 21 -4.14 6.00 9.87
N ILE A 22 -5.13 5.78 8.99
CA ILE A 22 -6.13 4.72 9.16
C ILE A 22 -5.46 3.35 9.20
N TRP A 23 -4.51 3.07 8.30
CA TRP A 23 -3.80 1.78 8.31
C TRP A 23 -2.96 1.58 9.56
N LEU A 24 -2.26 2.62 10.04
CA LEU A 24 -1.51 2.57 11.29
C LEU A 24 -2.41 2.35 12.50
N ALA A 25 -3.56 3.03 12.55
CA ALA A 25 -4.56 2.82 13.60
C ALA A 25 -5.11 1.39 13.59
N GLY A 26 -5.37 0.83 12.40
CA GLY A 26 -5.79 -0.57 12.23
C GLY A 26 -4.75 -1.56 12.77
N ILE A 27 -3.46 -1.35 12.48
CA ILE A 27 -2.36 -2.16 13.04
C ILE A 27 -2.33 -2.02 14.57
N GLY A 28 -2.40 -0.79 15.10
CA GLY A 28 -2.38 -0.52 16.53
C GLY A 28 -3.52 -1.22 17.28
N LEU A 29 -4.74 -1.14 16.75
CA LEU A 29 -5.89 -1.85 17.29
C LEU A 29 -5.70 -3.37 17.23
N ALA A 30 -5.25 -3.91 16.09
CA ALA A 30 -5.04 -5.34 15.94
C ALA A 30 -3.98 -5.89 16.93
N VAL A 31 -2.92 -5.11 17.19
CA VAL A 31 -1.92 -5.42 18.22
C VAL A 31 -2.51 -5.34 19.63
N ALA A 32 -3.30 -4.30 19.95
CA ALA A 32 -3.92 -4.14 21.27
C ALA A 32 -4.91 -5.28 21.61
N PHE A 33 -5.64 -5.80 20.61
CA PHE A 33 -6.61 -6.88 20.80
C PHE A 33 -6.04 -8.29 20.63
N ARG A 34 -4.71 -8.44 20.48
CA ARG A 34 -4.06 -9.75 20.22
C ARG A 34 -4.32 -10.80 21.30
N GLU A 35 -4.48 -10.39 22.56
CA GLU A 35 -4.69 -11.31 23.68
C GLU A 35 -6.07 -11.97 23.65
N ARG A 36 -7.07 -11.27 23.11
CA ARG A 36 -8.44 -11.79 23.02
C ARG A 36 -8.61 -12.70 21.81
N HIS A 37 -8.00 -12.38 20.67
CA HIS A 37 -8.16 -13.13 19.41
C HIS A 37 -6.86 -13.24 18.61
N PRO A 38 -5.89 -14.07 19.04
CA PRO A 38 -4.54 -14.10 18.48
C PRO A 38 -4.52 -14.36 16.97
N ALA A 39 -5.37 -15.27 16.50
CA ALA A 39 -5.40 -15.63 15.09
C ALA A 39 -6.09 -14.60 14.19
N ALA A 40 -7.13 -13.89 14.67
CA ALA A 40 -7.79 -12.85 13.89
C ALA A 40 -6.93 -11.58 13.84
N SER A 41 -6.31 -11.22 14.97
CA SER A 41 -5.37 -10.09 15.05
C SER A 41 -4.18 -10.26 14.11
N MET A 42 -3.59 -11.46 14.01
CA MET A 42 -2.44 -11.68 13.13
C MET A 42 -2.79 -11.47 11.65
N LEU A 43 -3.95 -11.95 11.21
CA LEU A 43 -4.44 -11.73 9.83
C LEU A 43 -4.71 -10.24 9.56
N ALA A 44 -5.33 -9.54 10.53
CA ALA A 44 -5.59 -8.11 10.41
C ALA A 44 -4.29 -7.29 10.33
N ILE A 45 -3.28 -7.62 11.15
CA ILE A 45 -1.96 -6.96 11.10
C ILE A 45 -1.34 -7.13 9.73
N VAL A 46 -1.30 -8.36 9.19
CA VAL A 46 -0.72 -8.63 7.87
C VAL A 46 -1.45 -7.86 6.78
N ALA A 47 -2.79 -7.86 6.81
CA ALA A 47 -3.58 -7.15 5.83
C ALA A 47 -3.37 -5.63 5.87
N PHE A 48 -3.38 -5.02 7.06
CA PHE A 48 -3.12 -3.59 7.21
C PHE A 48 -1.69 -3.22 6.84
N ALA A 49 -0.71 -4.08 7.17
CA ALA A 49 0.68 -3.87 6.76
C ALA A 49 0.85 -3.95 5.23
N MET A 50 0.19 -4.90 4.56
CA MET A 50 0.16 -4.98 3.10
C MET A 50 -0.48 -3.73 2.48
N MET A 51 -1.59 -3.26 3.01
CA MET A 51 -2.25 -2.03 2.54
C MET A 51 -1.36 -0.80 2.73
N PHE A 52 -0.71 -0.69 3.88
CA PHE A 52 0.24 0.38 4.18
C PHE A 52 1.42 0.38 3.21
N ALA A 53 2.06 -0.78 3.01
CA ALA A 53 3.16 -0.92 2.06
C ALA A 53 2.72 -0.62 0.61
N ASN A 54 1.52 -1.07 0.21
CA ASN A 54 0.97 -0.81 -1.11
C ASN A 54 0.66 0.68 -1.35
N ALA A 55 0.22 1.40 -0.31
CA ALA A 55 0.00 2.84 -0.38
C ALA A 55 1.32 3.59 -0.58
N ILE A 56 2.35 3.27 0.22
CA ILE A 56 3.69 3.86 0.09
C ILE A 56 4.29 3.57 -1.28
N ALA A 57 4.23 2.31 -1.74
CA ALA A 57 4.71 1.92 -3.05
C ALA A 57 4.05 2.75 -4.15
N GLY A 58 2.76 3.07 -4.03
CA GLY A 58 2.05 3.93 -4.98
C GLY A 58 2.64 5.32 -5.11
N VAL A 59 3.05 5.93 -4.01
CA VAL A 59 3.71 7.25 -4.03
C VAL A 59 5.03 7.16 -4.79
N TYR A 60 5.86 6.17 -4.50
CA TYR A 60 7.13 5.97 -5.22
C TYR A 60 6.92 5.67 -6.70
N ILE A 61 6.00 4.77 -7.04
CA ILE A 61 5.71 4.38 -8.42
C ILE A 61 5.22 5.56 -9.25
N SER A 62 4.48 6.50 -8.66
CA SER A 62 4.02 7.69 -9.36
C SER A 62 5.15 8.59 -9.89
N SER A 63 6.36 8.48 -9.31
CA SER A 63 7.56 9.22 -9.75
C SER A 63 8.40 8.51 -10.81
N LEU A 64 8.18 7.20 -11.02
CA LEU A 64 8.96 6.39 -11.96
C LEU A 64 8.81 6.80 -13.43
N PRO A 65 7.61 7.16 -13.94
CA PRO A 65 7.44 7.51 -15.36
C PRO A 65 8.35 8.67 -15.79
N MET A 66 8.46 9.71 -14.95
CA MET A 66 9.36 10.84 -15.22
C MET A 66 10.81 10.37 -15.34
N THR A 67 11.25 9.53 -14.41
CA THR A 67 12.63 9.01 -14.40
C THR A 67 12.91 8.12 -15.63
N TRP A 68 11.92 7.34 -16.08
CA TRP A 68 12.07 6.51 -17.28
C TRP A 68 12.03 7.32 -18.58
N MET A 69 11.22 8.38 -18.65
CA MET A 69 11.23 9.31 -19.77
C MET A 69 12.58 10.03 -19.87
N ASP A 70 13.15 10.50 -18.76
CA ASP A 70 14.48 11.12 -18.73
C ASP A 70 15.59 10.14 -19.18
N ALA A 71 15.39 8.84 -18.99
CA ALA A 71 16.28 7.78 -19.45
C ALA A 71 16.06 7.40 -20.94
N GLY A 72 15.15 8.08 -21.65
CA GLY A 72 14.85 7.82 -23.06
C GLY A 72 13.94 6.63 -23.32
N MET A 73 13.24 6.11 -22.30
CA MET A 73 12.31 5.00 -22.47
C MET A 73 11.09 5.43 -23.28
N GLY A 74 10.68 4.60 -24.25
CA GLY A 74 9.48 4.86 -25.07
C GLY A 74 8.19 4.78 -24.26
N GLY A 75 7.18 5.54 -24.66
CA GLY A 75 5.88 5.59 -23.98
C GLY A 75 5.18 4.23 -23.86
N ASP A 76 5.28 3.41 -24.91
CA ASP A 76 4.69 2.05 -24.92
C ASP A 76 5.33 1.14 -23.87
N GLU A 77 6.65 1.22 -23.70
CA GLU A 77 7.38 0.42 -22.71
C GLU A 77 7.05 0.87 -21.28
N ILE A 78 6.97 2.19 -21.05
CA ILE A 78 6.54 2.77 -19.77
C ILE A 78 5.12 2.29 -19.44
N GLY A 79 4.20 2.36 -20.42
CA GLY A 79 2.83 1.91 -20.26
C GLY A 79 2.74 0.43 -19.86
N LEU A 80 3.49 -0.44 -20.54
CA LEU A 80 3.53 -1.87 -20.21
C LEU A 80 4.05 -2.14 -18.80
N ARG A 81 5.14 -1.46 -18.39
CA ARG A 81 5.71 -1.58 -17.03
C ARG A 81 4.72 -1.09 -15.96
N LEU A 82 4.07 0.04 -16.19
CA LEU A 82 3.04 0.56 -15.28
C LEU A 82 1.83 -0.36 -15.18
N ALA A 83 1.40 -0.96 -16.30
CA ALA A 83 0.30 -1.93 -16.30
C ALA A 83 0.64 -3.17 -15.46
N ALA A 84 1.85 -3.72 -15.63
CA ALA A 84 2.31 -4.87 -14.84
C ALA A 84 2.39 -4.53 -13.34
N ILE A 85 2.97 -3.38 -12.98
CA ILE A 85 3.05 -2.89 -11.60
C ILE A 85 1.64 -2.66 -11.03
N GLY A 86 0.75 -2.05 -11.79
CA GLY A 86 -0.65 -1.82 -11.42
C GLY A 86 -1.39 -3.13 -11.14
N GLY A 87 -1.19 -4.15 -11.99
CA GLY A 87 -1.74 -5.49 -11.79
C GLY A 87 -1.27 -6.12 -10.49
N ALA A 88 0.03 -6.11 -10.22
CA ALA A 88 0.61 -6.64 -8.97
C ALA A 88 0.05 -5.93 -7.73
N ARG A 89 -0.11 -4.60 -7.78
CA ARG A 89 -0.67 -3.80 -6.67
C ARG A 89 -2.15 -4.07 -6.44
N THR A 90 -2.93 -4.22 -7.50
CA THR A 90 -4.34 -4.59 -7.41
C THR A 90 -4.47 -5.98 -6.78
N PHE A 91 -3.67 -6.95 -7.21
CA PHE A 91 -3.65 -8.29 -6.62
C PHE A 91 -3.31 -8.25 -5.12
N ALA A 92 -2.26 -7.51 -4.73
CA ALA A 92 -1.88 -7.34 -3.33
C ALA A 92 -3.01 -6.69 -2.51
N SER A 93 -3.70 -5.69 -3.06
CA SER A 93 -4.86 -5.04 -2.44
C SER A 93 -6.02 -6.02 -2.22
N VAL A 94 -6.36 -6.81 -3.24
CA VAL A 94 -7.42 -7.83 -3.16
C VAL A 94 -7.08 -8.89 -2.10
N ALA A 95 -5.84 -9.38 -2.09
CA ALA A 95 -5.37 -10.34 -1.10
C ALA A 95 -5.47 -9.78 0.34
N ALA A 96 -5.06 -8.53 0.55
CA ALA A 96 -5.17 -7.87 1.84
C ALA A 96 -6.63 -7.67 2.27
N TRP A 97 -7.54 -7.31 1.36
CA TRP A 97 -8.98 -7.26 1.66
C TRP A 97 -9.54 -8.64 2.01
N ALA A 98 -9.16 -9.69 1.28
CA ALA A 98 -9.58 -11.05 1.59
C ALA A 98 -9.12 -11.48 2.99
N LEU A 99 -7.88 -11.17 3.36
CA LEU A 99 -7.35 -11.42 4.71
C LEU A 99 -8.13 -10.66 5.79
N LEU A 100 -8.50 -9.39 5.55
CA LEU A 100 -9.34 -8.61 6.46
C LEU A 100 -10.72 -9.24 6.63
N LEU A 101 -11.35 -9.69 5.54
CA LEU A 101 -12.65 -10.34 5.59
C LEU A 101 -12.57 -11.67 6.36
N VAL A 102 -11.55 -12.50 6.10
CA VAL A 102 -11.33 -13.75 6.86
C VAL A 102 -11.11 -13.44 8.34
N ALA A 103 -10.32 -12.41 8.67
CA ALA A 103 -10.10 -11.98 10.04
C ALA A 103 -11.41 -11.57 10.74
N LEU A 104 -12.30 -10.87 10.01
CA LEU A 104 -13.59 -10.39 10.52
C LEU A 104 -14.57 -11.55 10.78
N PHE A 105 -14.65 -12.51 9.86
CA PHE A 105 -15.63 -13.60 9.94
C PHE A 105 -15.19 -14.80 10.76
N LYS A 106 -13.89 -14.96 11.05
CA LYS A 106 -13.36 -16.05 11.89
C LYS A 106 -14.00 -16.13 13.28
N ARG A 107 -14.68 -15.07 13.74
CA ARG A 107 -15.31 -14.98 15.06
C ARG A 107 -16.84 -15.18 15.06
N ARG A 108 -17.46 -15.55 13.94
CA ARG A 108 -18.90 -15.90 13.96
C ARG A 108 -19.07 -17.36 14.42
N PRO A 109 -19.71 -17.61 15.58
CA PRO A 109 -20.09 -18.96 15.98
C PRO A 109 -21.15 -19.55 15.06
#